data_AF-A0A962KBH9-F1
#
_entry.id   AF-A0A962KBH9-F1
#
_cell.length_a   1.000
_cell.length_b   1.000
_cell.length_c   1.000
_cell.angle_alpha   90.00
_cell.angle_beta   90.00
_cell.angle_gamma   90.00
#
_symmetry.space_group_name_H-M   'P 1'
#
loop_
_entity.id
_entity.type
_entity.pdbx_description
1 polymer ?
#
loop_
_entity_poly.entity_id
_entity_poly.type
_entity_poly.pdbx_seq_one_letter_code
_entity_poly.pdbx_strand_id
1 'polypeptide(L)'
;AIDEYLVRLNKVASAMQAFTVERMLPKKVAKFTKLVRDRVQPEYFNRPTRQVLEELTSNQTLIAYLTGQWGDNGMMPAESSFMIHALIAKHYMYGGYYPVGGASRMAETIIPQIQKTGGEVFTYAAVERILLENGKAVGVAMKDGTEVRSPIVISNAGVFNTFNRLLPKEVSDYTGYSQKLNTVKPSMASLCLYIGIKDSAKNLNLPKTNFWIYPNENYEQSIKSFLADANSDIPMVYISFPSAKDPSFEARYPNRSTIEIVAPCPWEWVEQWADKPWGKRGADYDALKEDFSQRLLEKLYQKLPHLRGQIDYYELSTPLSTEFFCWYQKGEIYGLDHDPKRFEQTWLRPKTDIEGLYLTGQDILTCGVVGAMIGGAMTAINIGGVKALPLAKKIFVG
;
A
#
# COMPACT_ATOMS: atom_id res chain seq x y z
N ALA A 1 -18.19 -21.81 -12.50
CA ALA A 1 -16.90 -21.15 -12.21
C ALA A 1 -17.12 -19.79 -11.54
N ILE A 2 -17.74 -18.81 -12.21
CA ILE A 2 -17.94 -17.44 -11.66
C ILE A 2 -18.79 -17.44 -10.39
N ASP A 3 -19.91 -18.14 -10.34
CA ASP A 3 -20.75 -18.17 -9.13
C ASP A 3 -20.01 -18.72 -7.91
N GLU A 4 -19.28 -19.82 -8.10
CA GLU A 4 -18.44 -20.39 -7.03
C GLU A 4 -17.31 -19.44 -6.63
N TYR A 5 -16.71 -18.72 -7.58
CA TYR A 5 -15.75 -17.66 -7.28
C TYR A 5 -16.38 -16.60 -6.34
N LEU A 6 -17.56 -16.09 -6.66
CA LEU A 6 -18.29 -15.14 -5.80
C LEU A 6 -18.60 -15.71 -4.40
N VAL A 7 -18.92 -17.01 -4.31
CA VAL A 7 -19.10 -17.70 -3.03
C VAL A 7 -17.79 -17.74 -2.24
N ARG A 8 -16.67 -18.10 -2.87
CA ARG A 8 -15.34 -18.13 -2.22
C ARG A 8 -14.93 -16.74 -1.72
N LEU A 9 -15.16 -15.68 -2.51
CA LEU A 9 -14.90 -14.30 -2.12
C LEU A 9 -15.64 -13.92 -0.83
N ASN A 10 -16.93 -14.26 -0.74
CA ASN A 10 -17.74 -13.97 0.43
C ASN A 10 -17.28 -14.75 1.67
N LYS A 11 -16.97 -16.04 1.52
CA LYS A 11 -16.46 -16.88 2.62
C LYS A 11 -15.14 -16.32 3.18
N VAL A 12 -14.23 -15.91 2.30
CA VAL A 12 -12.94 -15.31 2.70
C VAL A 12 -13.15 -13.97 3.41
N ALA A 13 -13.98 -13.09 2.86
CA ALA A 13 -14.25 -11.79 3.48
C ALA A 13 -14.87 -11.93 4.88
N SER A 14 -15.77 -12.90 5.08
CA SER A 14 -16.32 -13.21 6.41
C SER A 14 -15.26 -13.75 7.37
N ALA A 15 -14.37 -14.63 6.89
CA ALA A 15 -13.27 -15.18 7.70
C ALA A 15 -12.21 -14.13 8.09
N MET A 16 -12.09 -13.03 7.33
CA MET A 16 -11.14 -11.95 7.60
C MET A 16 -11.36 -11.26 8.95
N GLN A 17 -12.60 -11.21 9.45
CA GLN A 17 -12.91 -10.66 10.77
C GLN A 17 -12.19 -11.45 11.88
N ALA A 18 -12.27 -12.78 11.84
CA ALA A 18 -11.60 -13.65 12.79
C ALA A 18 -10.06 -13.52 12.72
N PHE A 19 -9.51 -13.43 11.50
CA PHE A 19 -8.08 -13.16 11.29
C PHE A 19 -7.64 -11.83 11.93
N THR A 20 -8.44 -10.77 11.74
CA THR A 20 -8.14 -9.44 12.29
C THR A 20 -8.19 -9.43 13.81
N VAL A 21 -9.21 -10.06 14.42
CA VAL A 21 -9.36 -10.16 15.88
C VAL A 21 -8.19 -10.93 16.49
N GLU A 22 -7.76 -12.05 15.89
CA GLU A 22 -6.60 -12.82 16.39
C GLU A 22 -5.34 -11.97 16.54
N ARG A 23 -5.08 -11.06 15.59
CA ARG A 23 -3.91 -10.18 15.59
C ARG A 23 -3.91 -9.20 16.77
N MET A 24 -5.08 -8.90 17.33
CA MET A 24 -5.23 -8.01 18.48
C MET A 24 -5.09 -8.74 19.82
N LEU A 25 -5.23 -10.07 19.84
CA LEU A 25 -5.19 -10.86 21.06
C LEU A 25 -3.77 -10.98 21.64
N PRO A 26 -3.63 -11.13 22.97
CA PRO A 26 -2.35 -11.47 23.59
C PRO A 26 -1.72 -12.71 22.95
N LYS A 27 -0.40 -12.73 22.79
CA LYS A 27 0.31 -13.77 22.02
C LYS A 27 -0.07 -15.21 22.40
N LYS A 28 -0.24 -15.51 23.69
CA LYS A 28 -0.64 -16.84 24.18
C LYS A 28 -2.04 -17.23 23.70
N VAL A 29 -2.99 -16.30 23.77
CA VAL A 29 -4.37 -16.50 23.31
C VAL A 29 -4.41 -16.60 21.79
N ALA A 30 -3.70 -15.71 21.09
CA ALA A 30 -3.60 -15.70 19.64
C ALA A 30 -3.10 -17.04 19.06
N LYS A 31 -2.14 -17.70 19.72
CA LYS A 31 -1.66 -19.04 19.31
C LYS A 31 -2.77 -20.08 19.33
N PHE A 32 -3.59 -20.09 20.37
CA PHE A 32 -4.71 -21.03 20.48
C PHE A 32 -5.82 -20.71 19.49
N THR A 33 -6.21 -19.43 19.36
CA THR A 33 -7.25 -19.02 18.41
C THR A 33 -6.83 -19.26 16.97
N LYS A 34 -5.53 -19.12 16.64
CA LYS A 34 -5.00 -19.47 15.32
C LYS A 34 -5.26 -20.93 14.98
N LEU A 35 -4.99 -21.85 15.90
CA LEU A 35 -5.23 -23.29 15.69
C LEU A 35 -6.70 -23.60 15.42
N VAL A 36 -7.62 -22.92 16.11
CA VAL A 36 -9.05 -23.07 15.88
C VAL A 36 -9.45 -22.44 14.54
N ARG A 37 -9.00 -21.22 14.27
CA ARG A 37 -9.27 -20.50 13.01
C ARG A 37 -8.79 -21.30 11.81
N ASP A 38 -7.58 -21.84 11.85
CA ASP A 38 -6.99 -22.60 10.75
C ASP A 38 -7.79 -23.88 10.42
N ARG A 39 -8.55 -24.42 11.37
CA ARG A 39 -9.46 -25.57 11.15
C ARG A 39 -10.82 -25.17 10.57
N VAL A 40 -11.27 -23.95 10.79
CA VAL A 40 -12.61 -23.47 10.42
C VAL A 40 -12.58 -22.60 9.16
N GLN A 41 -11.47 -21.91 8.91
CA GLN A 41 -11.30 -21.07 7.73
C GLN A 41 -11.30 -21.93 6.45
N PRO A 42 -11.73 -21.37 5.32
CA PRO A 42 -11.63 -22.09 4.05
C PRO A 42 -10.19 -22.51 3.75
N GLU A 43 -9.99 -23.71 3.22
CA GLU A 43 -8.65 -24.23 2.88
C GLU A 43 -7.89 -23.32 1.90
N TYR A 44 -8.62 -22.65 1.01
CA TYR A 44 -8.11 -21.68 0.04
C TYR A 44 -7.88 -20.28 0.60
N PHE A 45 -8.08 -20.04 1.90
CA PHE A 45 -8.03 -18.70 2.50
C PHE A 45 -6.69 -18.01 2.24
N ASN A 46 -5.56 -18.66 2.52
CA ASN A 46 -4.22 -18.09 2.38
C ASN A 46 -3.34 -18.94 1.43
N ARG A 47 -3.85 -19.25 0.24
CA ARG A 47 -3.12 -19.97 -0.83
C ARG A 47 -2.86 -19.02 -2.00
N PRO A 48 -1.90 -19.32 -2.89
CA PRO A 48 -1.69 -18.53 -4.10
C PRO A 48 -2.98 -18.38 -4.92
N THR A 49 -3.33 -17.15 -5.28
CA THR A 49 -4.60 -16.80 -5.94
C THR A 49 -4.85 -17.64 -7.18
N ARG A 50 -3.86 -17.82 -8.04
CA ARG A 50 -3.98 -18.62 -9.27
C ARG A 50 -4.36 -20.06 -8.96
N GLN A 51 -3.69 -20.71 -8.01
CA GLN A 51 -3.99 -22.10 -7.65
C GLN A 51 -5.45 -22.27 -7.21
N VAL A 52 -5.96 -21.31 -6.44
CA VAL A 52 -7.37 -21.32 -5.98
C VAL A 52 -8.34 -21.15 -7.15
N LEU A 53 -8.00 -20.32 -8.14
CA LEU A 53 -8.85 -20.09 -9.32
C LEU A 53 -8.78 -21.23 -10.35
N GLU A 54 -7.64 -21.91 -10.47
CA GLU A 54 -7.46 -23.09 -11.33
C GLU A 54 -8.28 -24.30 -10.87
N GLU A 55 -8.62 -24.38 -9.57
CA GLU A 55 -9.60 -25.35 -9.06
C GLU A 55 -11.03 -25.07 -9.55
N LEU A 56 -11.33 -23.83 -9.93
CA LEU A 56 -12.66 -23.41 -10.39
C LEU A 56 -12.83 -23.49 -11.90
N THR A 57 -11.74 -23.36 -12.66
CA THR A 57 -11.74 -23.34 -14.11
C THR A 57 -10.35 -23.56 -14.69
N SER A 58 -10.26 -24.23 -15.84
CA SER A 58 -9.03 -24.32 -16.64
C SER A 58 -8.84 -23.14 -17.61
N ASN A 59 -9.80 -22.21 -17.69
CA ASN A 59 -9.74 -21.07 -18.61
C ASN A 59 -8.82 -19.96 -18.05
N GLN A 60 -7.57 -19.95 -18.51
CA GLN A 60 -6.56 -18.98 -18.08
C GLN A 60 -6.92 -17.53 -18.42
N THR A 61 -7.62 -17.30 -19.55
CA THR A 61 -8.13 -15.98 -19.89
C THR A 61 -9.12 -15.51 -18.82
N LEU A 62 -10.09 -16.33 -18.43
CA LEU A 62 -11.03 -15.98 -17.35
C LEU A 62 -10.30 -15.67 -16.04
N ILE A 63 -9.30 -16.46 -15.66
CA ILE A 63 -8.49 -16.22 -14.45
C ILE A 63 -7.79 -14.86 -14.53
N ALA A 64 -7.19 -14.52 -15.68
CA ALA A 64 -6.57 -13.21 -15.89
C ALA A 64 -7.60 -12.09 -15.71
N TYR A 65 -8.77 -12.17 -16.35
CA TYR A 65 -9.82 -11.16 -16.19
C TYR A 65 -10.31 -11.02 -14.75
N LEU A 66 -10.53 -12.12 -14.03
CA LEU A 66 -10.93 -12.07 -12.61
C LEU A 66 -9.87 -11.43 -11.73
N THR A 67 -8.60 -11.51 -12.13
CA THR A 67 -7.46 -11.01 -11.36
C THR A 67 -6.85 -9.73 -11.92
N GLY A 68 -7.44 -9.11 -12.94
CA GLY A 68 -6.91 -7.91 -13.60
C GLY A 68 -6.84 -6.63 -12.76
N GLN A 69 -7.06 -6.74 -11.44
CA GLN A 69 -6.85 -5.68 -10.45
C GLN A 69 -5.69 -6.01 -9.50
N TRP A 70 -4.86 -7.02 -9.82
CA TRP A 70 -3.79 -7.47 -8.93
C TRP A 70 -2.77 -6.36 -8.60
N GLY A 71 -2.67 -5.32 -9.43
CA GLY A 71 -1.86 -4.15 -9.11
C GLY A 71 -2.32 -3.38 -7.87
N ASP A 72 -3.56 -3.57 -7.37
CA ASP A 72 -4.04 -3.00 -6.09
C ASP A 72 -3.40 -3.66 -4.85
N ASN A 73 -2.76 -4.82 -5.01
CA ASN A 73 -1.90 -5.43 -3.98
C ASN A 73 -0.44 -5.56 -4.39
N GLY A 74 -0.10 -5.24 -5.65
CA GLY A 74 1.27 -5.24 -6.13
C GLY A 74 1.88 -6.65 -6.25
N MET A 75 1.06 -7.69 -6.39
CA MET A 75 1.56 -9.06 -6.52
C MET A 75 0.72 -9.89 -7.51
N MET A 76 1.40 -10.61 -8.40
CA MET A 76 0.74 -11.40 -9.44
C MET A 76 -0.07 -12.57 -8.85
N PRO A 77 -1.09 -13.09 -9.56
CA PRO A 77 -1.94 -14.15 -9.05
C PRO A 77 -1.20 -15.44 -8.69
N ALA A 78 -0.09 -15.77 -9.37
CA ALA A 78 0.72 -16.95 -9.03
C ALA A 78 1.39 -16.87 -7.65
N GLU A 79 1.55 -15.67 -7.08
CA GLU A 79 2.29 -15.44 -5.82
C GLU A 79 1.41 -14.84 -4.72
N SER A 80 0.42 -14.02 -5.07
CA SER A 80 -0.43 -13.31 -4.13
C SER A 80 -1.33 -14.25 -3.32
N SER A 81 -1.58 -13.90 -2.06
CA SER A 81 -2.56 -14.59 -1.24
C SER A 81 -3.99 -14.35 -1.74
N PHE A 82 -4.75 -15.44 -1.89
CA PHE A 82 -6.16 -15.39 -2.25
C PHE A 82 -6.99 -14.56 -1.28
N MET A 83 -6.57 -14.45 0.00
CA MET A 83 -7.26 -13.59 0.96
C MET A 83 -7.28 -12.13 0.52
N ILE A 84 -6.15 -11.65 -0.02
CA ILE A 84 -5.98 -10.27 -0.42
C ILE A 84 -6.68 -10.01 -1.74
N HIS A 85 -6.53 -10.92 -2.69
CA HIS A 85 -7.32 -10.88 -3.92
C HIS A 85 -8.81 -10.80 -3.62
N ALA A 86 -9.29 -11.63 -2.69
CA ALA A 86 -10.71 -11.69 -2.40
C ALA A 86 -11.27 -10.42 -1.75
N LEU A 87 -10.51 -9.81 -0.85
CA LEU A 87 -10.89 -8.54 -0.23
C LEU A 87 -10.95 -7.41 -1.26
N ILE A 88 -9.98 -7.34 -2.16
CA ILE A 88 -9.94 -6.33 -3.23
C ILE A 88 -11.11 -6.52 -4.19
N ALA A 89 -11.29 -7.74 -4.72
CA ALA A 89 -12.38 -8.04 -5.65
C ALA A 89 -13.74 -7.73 -5.03
N LYS A 90 -13.96 -8.13 -3.77
CA LYS A 90 -15.21 -7.83 -3.05
C LYS A 90 -15.38 -6.33 -2.80
N HIS A 91 -14.32 -5.59 -2.48
CA HIS A 91 -14.39 -4.14 -2.29
C HIS A 91 -14.93 -3.44 -3.54
N TYR A 92 -14.41 -3.79 -4.72
CA TYR A 92 -14.83 -3.17 -5.98
C TYR A 92 -16.24 -3.56 -6.44
N MET A 93 -16.82 -4.66 -5.94
CA MET A 93 -18.22 -5.00 -6.23
C MET A 93 -19.21 -3.94 -5.74
N TYR A 94 -18.84 -3.16 -4.72
CA TYR A 94 -19.64 -2.05 -4.20
C TYR A 94 -19.19 -0.68 -4.72
N GLY A 95 -18.30 -0.67 -5.72
CA GLY A 95 -17.71 0.53 -6.31
C GLY A 95 -16.48 1.06 -5.59
N GLY A 96 -15.65 1.80 -6.33
CA GLY A 96 -14.56 2.60 -5.78
C GLY A 96 -15.02 4.03 -5.48
N TYR A 97 -14.52 4.61 -4.40
CA TYR A 97 -14.85 5.97 -3.96
C TYR A 97 -13.65 6.89 -4.13
N TYR A 98 -13.91 8.16 -4.46
CA TYR A 98 -12.89 9.19 -4.56
C TYR A 98 -13.24 10.36 -3.62
N PRO A 99 -12.32 10.81 -2.75
CA PRO A 99 -12.58 11.92 -1.85
C PRO A 99 -12.74 13.23 -2.63
N VAL A 100 -13.88 13.91 -2.46
CA VAL A 100 -14.08 15.27 -3.00
C VAL A 100 -13.00 16.19 -2.44
N GLY A 101 -12.26 16.87 -3.31
CA GLY A 101 -11.08 17.67 -2.96
C GLY A 101 -9.74 16.93 -3.05
N GLY A 102 -9.75 15.60 -3.21
CA GLY A 102 -8.55 14.76 -3.32
C GLY A 102 -8.07 14.15 -1.99
N ALA A 103 -7.00 13.37 -2.06
CA ALA A 103 -6.50 12.58 -0.91
C ALA A 103 -6.05 13.43 0.28
N SER A 104 -5.59 14.67 0.08
CA SER A 104 -5.16 15.57 1.16
C SER A 104 -6.27 15.86 2.18
N ARG A 105 -7.53 15.78 1.74
CA ARG A 105 -8.71 15.96 2.59
C ARG A 105 -8.76 14.97 3.75
N MET A 106 -8.17 13.79 3.61
CA MET A 106 -8.07 12.85 4.74
C MET A 106 -7.25 13.45 5.88
N ALA A 107 -6.05 13.98 5.60
CA ALA A 107 -5.22 14.62 6.60
C ALA A 107 -5.88 15.91 7.15
N GLU A 108 -6.40 16.76 6.26
CA GLU A 108 -7.03 18.04 6.63
C GLU A 108 -8.26 17.87 7.54
N THR A 109 -8.94 16.72 7.48
CA THR A 109 -10.11 16.44 8.33
C THR A 109 -9.76 15.71 9.62
N ILE A 110 -8.67 14.92 9.63
CA ILE A 110 -8.20 14.19 10.82
C ILE A 110 -7.46 15.12 11.80
N ILE A 111 -6.58 15.98 11.30
CA ILE A 111 -5.72 16.85 12.14
C ILE A 111 -6.54 17.68 13.14
N PRO A 112 -7.63 18.38 12.74
CA PRO A 112 -8.44 19.14 13.70
C PRO A 112 -9.07 18.29 14.80
N GLN A 113 -9.39 17.01 14.53
CA GLN A 113 -9.92 16.12 15.55
C GLN A 113 -8.86 15.76 16.60
N ILE A 114 -7.61 15.54 16.16
CA ILE A 114 -6.47 15.33 17.08
C ILE A 114 -6.30 16.57 17.97
N GLN A 115 -6.25 17.76 17.37
CA GLN A 115 -6.06 19.03 18.08
C GLN A 115 -7.19 19.34 19.06
N LYS A 116 -8.45 19.08 18.68
CA LYS A 116 -9.61 19.24 19.58
C LYS A 116 -9.52 18.38 20.84
N THR A 117 -8.80 17.27 20.78
CA THR A 117 -8.57 16.38 21.94
C THR A 117 -7.31 16.71 22.73
N GLY A 118 -6.61 17.80 22.40
CA GLY A 118 -5.38 18.25 23.05
C GLY A 118 -4.10 17.59 22.52
N GLY A 119 -4.18 16.84 21.42
CA GLY A 119 -3.01 16.32 20.73
C GLY A 119 -2.41 17.34 19.74
N GLU A 120 -1.15 17.17 19.39
CA GLU A 120 -0.46 18.05 18.44
C GLU A 120 0.06 17.26 17.23
N VAL A 121 0.19 17.96 16.09
CA VAL A 121 0.71 17.39 14.84
C VAL A 121 1.87 18.24 14.36
N PHE A 122 3.07 17.66 14.38
CA PHE A 122 4.28 18.33 13.94
C PHE A 122 4.66 17.91 12.52
N THR A 123 4.86 18.88 11.63
CA THR A 123 5.44 18.69 10.30
C THR A 123 6.91 19.11 10.31
N TYR A 124 7.68 18.67 9.31
CA TYR A 124 9.14 18.88 9.27
C TYR A 124 9.89 18.37 10.51
N ALA A 125 9.24 17.50 11.29
CA ALA A 125 9.72 16.93 12.55
C ALA A 125 10.20 15.48 12.34
N ALA A 126 11.24 15.34 11.53
CA ALA A 126 11.82 14.06 11.18
C ALA A 126 12.37 13.34 12.42
N VAL A 127 11.76 12.20 12.80
CA VAL A 127 12.29 11.33 13.86
C VAL A 127 13.57 10.65 13.38
N GLU A 128 14.64 10.76 14.17
CA GLU A 128 15.91 10.10 13.94
C GLU A 128 15.95 8.72 14.59
N ARG A 129 15.53 8.62 15.86
CA ARG A 129 15.54 7.37 16.63
C ARG A 129 14.47 7.33 17.71
N ILE A 130 14.11 6.11 18.13
CA ILE A 130 13.29 5.84 19.31
C ILE A 130 14.21 5.82 20.53
N LEU A 131 13.82 6.54 21.59
CA LEU A 131 14.54 6.59 22.85
C LEU A 131 14.22 5.37 23.70
N LEU A 132 15.26 4.74 24.25
CA LEU A 132 15.15 3.52 25.06
C LEU A 132 15.81 3.71 26.43
N GLU A 133 15.13 3.28 27.49
CA GLU A 133 15.67 3.17 28.85
C GLU A 133 15.35 1.80 29.40
N ASN A 134 16.35 1.05 29.86
CA ASN A 134 16.19 -0.33 30.37
C ASN A 134 15.41 -1.25 29.43
N GLY A 135 15.58 -1.10 28.11
CA GLY A 135 14.89 -1.90 27.09
C GLY A 135 13.43 -1.50 26.82
N LYS A 136 12.95 -0.40 27.41
CA LYS A 136 11.62 0.17 27.20
C LYS A 136 11.68 1.42 26.34
N ALA A 137 10.73 1.58 25.41
CA ALA A 137 10.55 2.82 24.66
C ALA A 137 9.97 3.93 25.54
N VAL A 138 10.65 5.07 25.55
CA VAL A 138 10.36 6.22 26.44
C VAL A 138 10.23 7.54 25.68
N GLY A 139 10.18 7.51 24.35
CA GLY A 139 10.04 8.70 23.52
C GLY A 139 10.72 8.56 22.17
N VAL A 140 10.92 9.69 21.51
CA VAL A 140 11.63 9.81 20.23
C VAL A 140 12.57 11.00 20.25
N ALA A 141 13.68 10.91 19.52
CA ALA A 141 14.55 12.04 19.21
C ALA A 141 14.42 12.40 17.73
N MET A 142 14.26 13.68 17.45
CA MET A 142 14.22 14.25 16.11
C MET A 142 15.63 14.51 15.57
N LYS A 143 15.75 14.69 14.25
CA LYS A 143 17.03 14.98 13.57
C LYS A 143 17.69 16.29 14.02
N ASP A 144 16.92 17.24 14.54
CA ASP A 144 17.43 18.50 15.09
C ASP A 144 17.92 18.37 16.55
N GLY A 145 17.82 17.18 17.14
CA GLY A 145 18.18 16.90 18.54
C GLY A 145 17.04 17.07 19.53
N THR A 146 15.86 17.56 19.10
CA THR A 146 14.69 17.69 19.98
C THR A 146 14.21 16.32 20.46
N GLU A 147 14.06 16.14 21.77
CA GLU A 147 13.50 14.93 22.36
C GLU A 147 12.04 15.12 22.81
N VAL A 148 11.19 14.16 22.46
CA VAL A 148 9.80 14.09 22.93
C VAL A 148 9.65 12.82 23.77
N ARG A 149 9.50 12.98 25.08
CA ARG A 149 9.34 11.86 26.02
C ARG A 149 7.88 11.42 26.09
N SER A 150 7.65 10.10 26.07
CA SER A 150 6.33 9.49 26.18
C SER A 150 6.43 8.05 26.69
N PRO A 151 5.51 7.57 27.55
CA PRO A 151 5.47 6.17 27.97
C PRO A 151 5.04 5.21 26.84
N ILE A 152 4.48 5.75 25.75
CA ILE A 152 3.99 4.99 24.59
C ILE A 152 4.48 5.64 23.30
N VAL A 153 5.13 4.85 22.46
CA VAL A 153 5.54 5.21 21.10
C VAL A 153 4.77 4.31 20.13
N ILE A 154 4.08 4.91 19.17
CA ILE A 154 3.38 4.20 18.09
C ILE A 154 4.11 4.49 16.79
N SER A 155 4.76 3.48 16.22
CA SER A 155 5.44 3.61 14.93
C SER A 155 4.50 3.26 13.78
N ASN A 156 4.22 4.26 12.94
CA ASN A 156 3.59 4.10 11.63
C ASN A 156 4.60 4.17 10.48
N ALA A 157 5.91 4.10 10.77
CA ALA A 157 6.97 4.25 9.78
C ALA A 157 7.18 3.00 8.90
N GLY A 158 6.46 1.91 9.19
CA GLY A 158 6.70 0.58 8.61
C GLY A 158 7.71 -0.25 9.41
N VAL A 159 7.64 -1.58 9.28
CA VAL A 159 8.43 -2.49 10.12
C VAL A 159 9.92 -2.42 9.81
N PHE A 160 10.30 -2.31 8.53
CA PHE A 160 11.70 -2.17 8.14
C PHE A 160 12.31 -0.89 8.71
N ASN A 161 11.63 0.26 8.56
CA ASN A 161 12.10 1.52 9.13
C ASN A 161 12.16 1.47 10.66
N THR A 162 11.16 0.89 11.31
CA THR A 162 11.12 0.82 12.77
C THR A 162 12.31 0.03 13.33
N PHE A 163 12.55 -1.18 12.80
CA PHE A 163 13.54 -2.09 13.38
C PHE A 163 14.94 -2.01 12.76
N ASN A 164 15.09 -1.52 11.52
CA ASN A 164 16.43 -1.36 10.92
C ASN A 164 16.99 0.06 11.04
N ARG A 165 16.14 1.08 11.23
CA ARG A 165 16.57 2.50 11.21
C ARG A 165 16.29 3.25 12.50
N LEU A 166 15.08 3.15 13.04
CA LEU A 166 14.68 3.93 14.21
C LEU A 166 15.12 3.29 15.54
N LEU A 167 15.50 2.02 15.54
CA LEU A 167 16.01 1.30 16.70
C LEU A 167 17.47 0.92 16.52
N PRO A 168 18.27 0.88 17.61
CA PRO A 168 19.60 0.30 17.58
C PRO A 168 19.55 -1.17 17.16
N LYS A 169 20.49 -1.58 16.32
CA LYS A 169 20.54 -2.93 15.75
C LYS A 169 20.57 -4.01 16.84
N GLU A 170 21.27 -3.75 17.93
CA GLU A 170 21.44 -4.66 19.06
C GLU A 170 20.10 -4.99 19.73
N VAL A 171 19.20 -4.00 19.80
CA VAL A 171 17.86 -4.18 20.36
C VAL A 171 16.99 -5.00 19.42
N SER A 172 17.03 -4.70 18.11
CA SER A 172 16.33 -5.50 17.10
C SER A 172 16.81 -6.95 17.06
N ASP A 173 18.11 -7.19 17.21
CA ASP A 173 18.69 -8.53 17.29
C ASP A 173 18.25 -9.26 18.57
N TYR A 174 18.36 -8.61 19.73
CA TYR A 174 17.99 -9.18 21.03
C TYR A 174 16.51 -9.58 21.11
N THR A 175 15.63 -8.76 20.52
CA THR A 175 14.17 -9.00 20.48
C THR A 175 13.73 -9.92 19.34
N GLY A 176 14.68 -10.36 18.52
CA GLY A 176 14.46 -11.25 17.39
C GLY A 176 13.80 -10.59 16.18
N TYR A 177 13.68 -9.26 16.15
CA TYR A 177 13.07 -8.54 15.04
C TYR A 177 13.92 -8.57 13.77
N SER A 178 15.24 -8.60 13.88
CA SER A 178 16.12 -8.75 12.71
C SER A 178 15.83 -10.05 11.95
N GLN A 179 15.62 -11.17 12.66
CA GLN A 179 15.29 -12.45 12.06
C GLN A 179 13.86 -12.48 11.54
N LYS A 180 12.91 -11.87 12.26
CA LYS A 180 11.51 -11.72 11.82
C LYS A 180 11.42 -10.92 10.52
N LEU A 181 12.22 -9.87 10.34
CA LEU A 181 12.24 -9.09 9.10
C LEU A 181 12.66 -9.92 7.88
N ASN A 182 13.52 -10.92 8.04
CA ASN A 182 13.90 -11.84 6.95
C ASN A 182 12.75 -12.75 6.48
N THR A 183 11.63 -12.78 7.21
CA THR A 183 10.43 -13.58 6.86
C THR A 183 9.41 -12.82 6.01
N VAL A 184 9.65 -11.53 5.77
CA VAL A 184 8.79 -10.65 4.97
C VAL A 184 9.63 -9.89 3.95
N LYS A 185 8.98 -9.36 2.92
CA LYS A 185 9.64 -8.60 1.87
C LYS A 185 8.95 -7.26 1.64
N PRO A 186 9.69 -6.22 1.26
CA PRO A 186 9.06 -5.01 0.74
C PRO A 186 8.23 -5.32 -0.50
N SER A 187 7.07 -4.68 -0.56
CA SER A 187 6.47 -4.11 -1.75
C SER A 187 7.21 -4.13 -3.08
N MET A 188 6.53 -4.45 -4.19
CA MET A 188 6.94 -3.87 -5.48
C MET A 188 7.05 -2.34 -5.42
N ALA A 189 7.98 -1.79 -6.20
CA ALA A 189 8.15 -0.36 -6.40
C ALA A 189 7.55 0.09 -7.74
N SER A 190 7.33 1.40 -7.89
CA SER A 190 6.53 1.94 -8.99
C SER A 190 7.08 3.23 -9.58
N LEU A 191 6.69 3.47 -10.83
CA LEU A 191 6.66 4.78 -11.47
C LEU A 191 5.26 5.37 -11.30
N CYS A 192 5.18 6.69 -11.17
CA CYS A 192 3.92 7.40 -11.35
C CYS A 192 4.13 8.63 -12.26
N LEU A 193 3.43 8.66 -13.40
CA LEU A 193 3.41 9.79 -14.31
C LEU A 193 2.22 10.68 -13.98
N TYR A 194 2.51 11.90 -13.55
CA TYR A 194 1.52 12.95 -13.32
C TYR A 194 1.38 13.78 -14.59
N ILE A 195 0.16 13.97 -15.08
CA ILE A 195 -0.12 14.69 -16.32
C ILE A 195 -1.08 15.84 -16.03
N GLY A 196 -0.76 17.02 -16.54
CA GLY A 196 -1.60 18.21 -16.54
C GLY A 196 -1.99 18.61 -17.96
N ILE A 197 -3.25 19.00 -18.13
CA ILE A 197 -3.80 19.49 -19.40
C ILE A 197 -4.52 20.82 -19.14
N LYS A 198 -4.35 21.80 -20.04
CA LYS A 198 -5.02 23.12 -20.00
C LYS A 198 -6.40 23.08 -20.68
N ASP A 199 -7.20 22.09 -20.31
CA ASP A 199 -8.61 22.01 -20.66
C ASP A 199 -9.35 21.19 -19.60
N SER A 200 -10.66 21.41 -19.47
CA SER A 200 -11.51 20.73 -18.49
C SER A 200 -11.66 19.24 -18.81
N ALA A 201 -11.85 18.44 -17.77
CA ALA A 201 -12.12 17.01 -17.93
C ALA A 201 -13.38 16.74 -18.79
N LYS A 202 -14.35 17.65 -18.74
CA LYS A 202 -15.59 17.58 -19.53
C LYS A 202 -15.32 17.80 -21.02
N ASN A 203 -14.59 18.84 -21.39
CA ASN A 203 -14.28 19.15 -22.80
C ASN A 203 -13.42 18.04 -23.44
N LEU A 204 -12.48 17.50 -22.67
CA LEU A 204 -11.62 16.40 -23.08
C LEU A 204 -12.30 15.03 -23.05
N ASN A 205 -13.55 14.94 -22.61
CA ASN A 205 -14.28 13.68 -22.41
C ASN A 205 -13.49 12.65 -21.56
N LEU A 206 -12.83 13.10 -20.50
CA LEU A 206 -12.10 12.20 -19.60
C LEU A 206 -13.09 11.31 -18.82
N PRO A 207 -12.86 9.99 -18.76
CA PRO A 207 -13.76 9.10 -18.06
C PRO A 207 -13.56 9.19 -16.54
N LYS A 208 -14.54 8.73 -15.77
CA LYS A 208 -14.44 8.58 -14.30
C LYS A 208 -13.92 7.19 -13.87
N THR A 209 -13.81 6.25 -14.80
CA THR A 209 -13.27 4.90 -14.54
C THR A 209 -11.75 4.89 -14.58
N ASN A 210 -11.16 3.91 -13.92
CA ASN A 210 -9.76 3.57 -14.12
C ASN A 210 -9.61 2.58 -15.28
N PHE A 211 -8.41 2.56 -15.88
CA PHE A 211 -8.01 1.51 -16.81
C PHE A 211 -6.90 0.68 -16.20
N TRP A 212 -7.07 -0.64 -16.24
CA TRP A 212 -6.00 -1.62 -16.10
C TRP A 212 -5.65 -2.14 -17.49
N ILE A 213 -4.43 -1.90 -17.93
CA ILE A 213 -3.96 -2.23 -19.26
C ILE A 213 -2.84 -3.26 -19.12
N TYR A 214 -3.01 -4.38 -19.83
CA TYR A 214 -2.07 -5.49 -19.86
C TYR A 214 -1.72 -5.80 -21.32
N PRO A 215 -0.47 -6.17 -21.64
CA PRO A 215 -0.10 -6.62 -22.98
C PRO A 215 -0.80 -7.91 -23.40
N ASN A 216 -1.06 -8.80 -22.44
CA ASN A 216 -1.73 -10.10 -22.63
C ASN A 216 -2.22 -10.65 -21.27
N GLU A 217 -2.90 -11.79 -21.30
CA GLU A 217 -3.45 -12.50 -20.13
C GLU A 217 -2.40 -13.25 -19.28
N ASN A 218 -1.15 -13.37 -19.74
CA ASN A 218 -0.06 -14.02 -19.01
C ASN A 218 0.80 -12.98 -18.29
N TYR A 219 0.36 -12.61 -17.08
CA TYR A 219 1.02 -11.59 -16.25
C TYR A 219 2.46 -11.95 -15.88
N GLU A 220 2.74 -13.21 -15.51
CA GLU A 220 4.06 -13.66 -15.07
C GLU A 220 5.06 -13.63 -16.21
N GLN A 221 4.66 -14.05 -17.41
CA GLN A 221 5.55 -13.95 -18.57
C GLN A 221 5.82 -12.48 -18.93
N SER A 222 4.81 -11.62 -18.83
CA SER A 222 4.96 -10.19 -19.12
C SER A 222 5.91 -9.53 -18.12
N ILE A 223 5.74 -9.76 -16.82
CA ILE A 223 6.63 -9.26 -15.77
C ILE A 223 8.03 -9.83 -15.93
N LYS A 224 8.18 -11.14 -16.17
CA LYS A 224 9.49 -11.78 -16.39
C LYS A 224 10.24 -11.15 -17.56
N SER A 225 9.55 -10.88 -18.67
CA SER A 225 10.15 -10.24 -19.85
C SER A 225 10.58 -8.81 -19.54
N PHE A 226 9.73 -8.04 -18.86
CA PHE A 226 10.03 -6.66 -18.45
C PHE A 226 11.19 -6.57 -17.47
N LEU A 227 11.29 -7.48 -16.50
CA LEU A 227 12.41 -7.52 -15.55
C LEU A 227 13.73 -7.92 -16.22
N ALA A 228 13.68 -8.71 -17.29
CA ALA A 228 14.86 -9.13 -18.06
C ALA A 228 15.34 -8.05 -19.04
N ASP A 229 14.42 -7.26 -19.59
CA ASP A 229 14.71 -6.14 -20.49
C ASP A 229 13.70 -5.02 -20.26
N ALA A 230 14.19 -3.89 -19.72
CA ALA A 230 13.37 -2.72 -19.45
C ALA A 230 12.70 -2.12 -20.70
N ASN A 231 13.18 -2.45 -21.91
CA ASN A 231 12.58 -2.03 -23.18
C ASN A 231 11.40 -2.89 -23.64
N SER A 232 11.18 -4.06 -23.01
CA SER A 232 10.00 -4.90 -23.27
C SER A 232 8.71 -4.14 -22.95
N ASP A 233 7.56 -4.61 -23.45
CA ASP A 233 6.29 -3.94 -23.18
C ASP A 233 6.00 -3.85 -21.67
N ILE A 234 5.43 -2.73 -21.23
CA ILE A 234 5.15 -2.48 -19.82
C ILE A 234 4.06 -3.47 -19.38
N PRO A 235 4.33 -4.32 -18.38
CA PRO A 235 3.54 -5.52 -18.12
C PRO A 235 2.18 -5.22 -17.49
N MET A 236 2.03 -4.02 -16.91
CA MET A 236 0.81 -3.53 -16.30
C MET A 236 0.86 -2.00 -16.27
N VAL A 237 -0.19 -1.36 -16.76
CA VAL A 237 -0.36 0.10 -16.69
C VAL A 237 -1.73 0.42 -16.10
N TYR A 238 -1.74 1.20 -15.02
CA TYR A 238 -2.94 1.73 -14.40
C TYR A 238 -3.12 3.20 -14.76
N ILE A 239 -4.26 3.59 -15.33
CA ILE A 239 -4.57 4.99 -15.65
C ILE A 239 -5.77 5.45 -14.82
N SER A 240 -5.62 6.58 -14.13
CA SER A 240 -6.63 7.22 -13.30
C SER A 240 -6.85 8.66 -13.75
N PHE A 241 -8.08 9.16 -13.58
CA PHE A 241 -8.50 10.52 -13.97
C PHE A 241 -9.02 11.29 -12.74
N PRO A 242 -8.15 11.75 -11.82
CA PRO A 242 -8.56 12.38 -10.56
C PRO A 242 -9.47 13.59 -10.75
N SER A 243 -9.11 14.47 -11.69
CA SER A 243 -9.90 15.66 -12.02
C SER A 243 -11.33 15.37 -12.51
N ALA A 244 -11.53 14.26 -13.23
CA ALA A 244 -12.85 13.83 -13.69
C ALA A 244 -13.70 13.24 -12.55
N LYS A 245 -13.05 12.62 -11.54
CA LYS A 245 -13.71 11.99 -10.40
C LYS A 245 -14.14 12.99 -9.33
N ASP A 246 -13.39 14.08 -9.17
CA ASP A 246 -13.67 15.10 -8.16
C ASP A 246 -14.64 16.17 -8.70
N PRO A 247 -15.91 16.20 -8.24
CA PRO A 247 -16.88 17.19 -8.70
C PRO A 247 -16.51 18.63 -8.32
N SER A 248 -15.61 18.83 -7.35
CA SER A 248 -15.14 20.16 -6.96
C SER A 248 -13.96 20.67 -7.80
N PHE A 249 -13.35 19.82 -8.63
CA PHE A 249 -12.08 20.13 -9.29
C PHE A 249 -12.19 21.33 -10.23
N GLU A 250 -13.19 21.35 -11.11
CA GLU A 250 -13.36 22.42 -12.10
C GLU A 250 -13.53 23.80 -11.45
N ALA A 251 -14.24 23.87 -10.32
CA ALA A 251 -14.42 25.13 -9.59
C ALA A 251 -13.10 25.62 -8.97
N ARG A 252 -12.23 24.71 -8.52
CA ARG A 252 -10.93 25.03 -7.92
C ARG A 252 -9.86 25.32 -8.97
N TYR A 253 -9.94 24.65 -10.12
CA TYR A 253 -8.97 24.70 -11.21
C TYR A 253 -9.67 24.79 -12.57
N PRO A 254 -10.26 25.95 -12.91
CA PRO A 254 -11.01 26.11 -14.15
C PRO A 254 -10.18 25.82 -15.40
N ASN A 255 -10.77 25.12 -16.38
CA ASN A 255 -10.14 24.73 -17.64
C ASN A 255 -8.82 23.96 -17.44
N ARG A 256 -8.78 23.10 -16.43
CA ARG A 256 -7.65 22.21 -16.18
C ARG A 256 -8.13 20.81 -15.90
N SER A 257 -7.28 19.85 -16.19
CA SER A 257 -7.50 18.46 -15.83
C SER A 257 -6.18 17.77 -15.54
N THR A 258 -6.30 16.67 -14.81
CA THR A 258 -5.19 15.82 -14.39
C THR A 258 -5.48 14.36 -14.68
N ILE A 259 -4.42 13.66 -15.06
CA ILE A 259 -4.37 12.21 -15.30
C ILE A 259 -3.16 11.67 -14.53
N GLU A 260 -3.28 10.47 -14.00
CA GLU A 260 -2.21 9.77 -13.29
C GLU A 260 -2.03 8.39 -13.92
N ILE A 261 -0.77 8.00 -14.18
CA ILE A 261 -0.44 6.68 -14.71
C ILE A 261 0.57 5.99 -13.80
N VAL A 262 0.26 4.79 -13.33
CA VAL A 262 1.14 3.97 -12.47
C VAL A 262 1.59 2.72 -13.22
N ALA A 263 2.88 2.41 -13.10
CA ALA A 263 3.49 1.20 -13.66
C ALA A 263 4.59 0.64 -12.75
N PRO A 264 4.94 -0.65 -12.85
CA PRO A 264 6.05 -1.22 -12.09
C PRO A 264 7.40 -0.61 -12.47
N CYS A 265 8.28 -0.43 -11.47
CA CYS A 265 9.70 -0.14 -11.70
C CYS A 265 10.53 -0.71 -10.56
N PRO A 266 11.39 -1.71 -10.84
CA PRO A 266 12.34 -2.23 -9.87
C PRO A 266 13.27 -1.16 -9.32
N TRP A 267 13.58 -1.24 -8.04
CA TRP A 267 14.52 -0.34 -7.37
C TRP A 267 15.90 -0.36 -8.04
N GLU A 268 16.36 -1.56 -8.41
CA GLU A 268 17.67 -1.84 -8.98
C GLU A 268 17.92 -1.03 -10.27
N TRP A 269 16.87 -0.63 -10.97
CA TRP A 269 17.00 0.19 -12.19
C TRP A 269 17.34 1.64 -11.90
N VAL A 270 17.01 2.13 -10.70
CA VAL A 270 17.21 3.53 -10.30
C VAL A 270 18.21 3.69 -9.15
N GLU A 271 18.68 2.59 -8.58
CA GLU A 271 19.57 2.55 -7.40
C GLU A 271 20.85 3.39 -7.56
N GLN A 272 21.43 3.40 -8.77
CA GLN A 272 22.66 4.17 -9.05
C GLN A 272 22.53 5.69 -8.85
N TRP A 273 21.30 6.22 -8.73
CA TRP A 273 21.05 7.64 -8.44
C TRP A 273 20.52 7.89 -7.01
N ALA A 274 20.49 6.87 -6.14
CA ALA A 274 19.95 6.97 -4.79
C ALA A 274 20.68 8.00 -3.92
N ASP A 275 22.02 8.03 -3.98
CA ASP A 275 22.85 8.96 -3.20
C ASP A 275 22.90 10.39 -3.78
N LYS A 276 22.27 10.62 -4.94
CA LYS A 276 22.24 11.95 -5.56
C LYS A 276 21.06 12.79 -5.02
N PRO A 277 21.23 14.11 -4.84
CA PRO A 277 20.17 14.97 -4.33
C PRO A 277 18.91 14.95 -5.19
N TRP A 278 17.75 15.03 -4.55
CA TRP A 278 16.47 15.18 -5.24
C TRP A 278 16.51 16.39 -6.20
N GLY A 279 15.98 16.20 -7.41
CA GLY A 279 16.00 17.19 -8.48
C GLY A 279 17.37 17.43 -9.14
N LYS A 280 18.44 16.72 -8.73
CA LYS A 280 19.81 16.89 -9.27
C LYS A 280 20.49 15.55 -9.54
N ARG A 281 19.82 14.66 -10.28
CA ARG A 281 20.31 13.30 -10.54
C ARG A 281 21.08 13.14 -11.85
N GLY A 282 21.02 14.12 -12.75
CA GLY A 282 21.80 14.18 -13.98
C GLY A 282 20.97 13.84 -15.22
N ALA A 283 21.52 14.19 -16.38
CA ALA A 283 20.84 14.05 -17.67
C ALA A 283 20.54 12.59 -18.07
N ASP A 284 21.33 11.63 -17.56
CA ASP A 284 21.13 10.19 -17.72
C ASP A 284 19.86 9.70 -17.01
N TYR A 285 19.61 10.17 -15.79
CA TYR A 285 18.37 9.90 -15.06
C TYR A 285 17.17 10.57 -15.74
N ASP A 286 17.34 11.81 -16.19
CA ASP A 286 16.28 12.54 -16.90
C ASP A 286 15.92 11.85 -18.23
N ALA A 287 16.90 11.30 -18.95
CA ALA A 287 16.67 10.51 -20.16
C ALA A 287 15.91 9.21 -19.86
N LEU A 288 16.25 8.49 -18.78
CA LEU A 288 15.49 7.31 -18.35
C LEU A 288 14.04 7.66 -18.00
N LYS A 289 13.83 8.77 -17.29
CA LYS A 289 12.49 9.24 -16.98
C LYS A 289 11.71 9.60 -18.24
N GLU A 290 12.36 10.23 -19.20
CA GLU A 290 11.73 10.61 -20.47
C GLU A 290 11.32 9.39 -21.29
N ASP A 291 12.17 8.37 -21.41
CA ASP A 291 11.82 7.10 -22.10
C ASP A 291 10.54 6.48 -21.52
N PHE A 292 10.51 6.27 -20.20
CA PHE A 292 9.33 5.71 -19.54
C PHE A 292 8.12 6.63 -19.67
N SER A 293 8.30 7.95 -19.61
CA SER A 293 7.19 8.90 -19.79
C SER A 293 6.56 8.73 -21.16
N GLN A 294 7.36 8.72 -22.24
CA GLN A 294 6.85 8.57 -23.60
C GLN A 294 6.13 7.23 -23.80
N ARG A 295 6.65 6.15 -23.24
CA ARG A 295 6.01 4.82 -23.30
C ARG A 295 4.68 4.77 -22.55
N LEU A 296 4.58 5.41 -21.38
CA LEU A 296 3.34 5.51 -20.62
C LEU A 296 2.31 6.43 -21.30
N LEU A 297 2.76 7.54 -21.90
CA LEU A 297 1.92 8.42 -22.71
C LEU A 297 1.36 7.69 -23.93
N GLU A 298 2.15 6.84 -24.58
CA GLU A 298 1.65 6.04 -25.70
C GLU A 298 0.53 5.08 -25.26
N LYS A 299 0.63 4.47 -24.07
CA LYS A 299 -0.46 3.66 -23.48
C LYS A 299 -1.72 4.49 -23.21
N LEU A 300 -1.57 5.75 -22.79
CA LEU A 300 -2.70 6.68 -22.66
C LEU A 300 -3.35 6.96 -24.02
N TYR A 301 -2.56 7.28 -25.04
CA TYR A 301 -3.07 7.60 -26.37
C TYR A 301 -3.71 6.42 -27.10
N GLN A 302 -3.29 5.19 -26.81
CA GLN A 302 -3.99 4.00 -27.29
C GLN A 302 -5.43 3.90 -26.76
N LYS A 303 -5.71 4.45 -25.57
CA LYS A 303 -7.07 4.51 -24.99
C LYS A 303 -7.81 5.80 -25.32
N LEU A 304 -7.09 6.92 -25.38
CA LEU A 304 -7.64 8.27 -25.55
C LEU A 304 -6.81 9.02 -26.62
N PRO A 305 -6.93 8.65 -27.91
CA PRO A 305 -6.09 9.16 -28.98
C PRO A 305 -6.25 10.67 -29.20
N HIS A 306 -7.41 11.23 -28.87
CA HIS A 306 -7.69 12.67 -28.96
C HIS A 306 -6.89 13.52 -27.96
N LEU A 307 -6.20 12.92 -26.98
CA LEU A 307 -5.32 13.63 -26.06
C LEU A 307 -3.93 13.90 -26.64
N ARG A 308 -3.59 13.33 -27.82
CA ARG A 308 -2.30 13.64 -28.47
C ARG A 308 -2.21 15.14 -28.75
N GLY A 309 -1.10 15.74 -28.33
CA GLY A 309 -0.85 17.19 -28.47
C GLY A 309 -1.62 18.07 -27.49
N GLN A 310 -2.41 17.50 -26.56
CA GLN A 310 -3.13 18.26 -25.52
C GLN A 310 -2.36 18.37 -24.21
N ILE A 311 -1.32 17.54 -24.01
CA ILE A 311 -0.57 17.53 -22.75
C ILE A 311 0.23 18.83 -22.60
N ASP A 312 -0.04 19.55 -21.52
CA ASP A 312 0.66 20.79 -21.19
C ASP A 312 1.92 20.53 -20.37
N TYR A 313 1.84 19.59 -19.43
CA TYR A 313 2.95 19.21 -18.57
C TYR A 313 2.81 17.75 -18.15
N TYR A 314 3.94 17.05 -17.98
CA TYR A 314 4.00 15.79 -17.28
C TYR A 314 5.27 15.67 -16.44
N GLU A 315 5.20 14.89 -15.38
CA GLU A 315 6.34 14.58 -14.53
C GLU A 315 6.28 13.13 -14.05
N LEU A 316 7.37 12.40 -14.24
CA LEU A 316 7.50 11.03 -13.78
C LEU A 316 8.17 10.99 -12.40
N SER A 317 7.50 10.43 -11.41
CA SER A 317 8.14 9.96 -10.19
C SER A 317 8.66 8.53 -10.38
N THR A 318 9.74 8.23 -9.66
CA THR A 318 10.38 6.90 -9.65
C THR A 318 10.45 6.35 -8.22
N PRO A 319 10.91 5.11 -7.99
CA PRO A 319 11.11 4.58 -6.64
C PRO A 319 11.92 5.50 -5.72
N LEU A 320 12.87 6.27 -6.27
CA LEU A 320 13.64 7.30 -5.55
C LEU A 320 12.80 8.48 -5.04
N SER A 321 11.64 8.73 -5.64
CA SER A 321 10.70 9.76 -5.17
C SER A 321 9.92 9.23 -3.96
N THR A 322 9.47 7.98 -4.02
CA THR A 322 8.82 7.30 -2.89
C THR A 322 9.78 7.15 -1.70
N GLU A 323 11.04 6.81 -1.95
CA GLU A 323 12.08 6.82 -0.90
C GLU A 323 12.23 8.20 -0.27
N PHE A 324 12.37 9.25 -1.09
CA PHE A 324 12.57 10.60 -0.58
C PHE A 324 11.37 11.16 0.21
N PHE A 325 10.15 11.01 -0.31
CA PHE A 325 8.95 11.62 0.28
C PHE A 325 8.26 10.75 1.33
N CYS A 326 8.33 9.42 1.22
CA CYS A 326 7.65 8.50 2.12
C CYS A 326 8.60 7.71 3.03
N TRP A 327 9.93 7.84 2.83
CA TRP A 327 10.97 7.15 3.60
C TRP A 327 10.91 5.63 3.55
N TYR A 328 10.30 5.09 2.50
CA TYR A 328 10.37 3.67 2.17
C TYR A 328 11.74 3.33 1.58
N GLN A 329 12.28 2.15 1.86
CA GLN A 329 13.71 1.89 1.59
C GLN A 329 14.01 1.63 0.12
N LYS A 330 13.06 1.07 -0.61
CA LYS A 330 13.21 0.67 -2.01
C LYS A 330 12.09 1.21 -2.90
N GLY A 331 11.37 2.23 -2.43
CA GLY A 331 10.26 2.84 -3.13
C GLY A 331 9.02 1.95 -3.24
N GLU A 332 8.86 1.01 -2.30
CA GLU A 332 7.69 0.15 -2.16
C GLU A 332 6.39 0.95 -2.09
N ILE A 333 5.38 0.54 -2.88
CA ILE A 333 4.08 1.23 -2.92
C ILE A 333 3.10 0.75 -1.84
N TYR A 334 3.25 -0.48 -1.33
CA TYR A 334 2.33 -1.10 -0.37
C TYR A 334 2.97 -1.57 0.94
N GLY A 335 4.19 -1.08 1.25
CA GLY A 335 4.94 -1.47 2.44
C GLY A 335 5.47 -2.89 2.29
N LEU A 336 4.74 -3.88 2.80
CA LEU A 336 5.08 -5.30 2.64
C LEU A 336 4.32 -5.95 1.49
N ASP A 337 4.96 -6.90 0.81
CA ASP A 337 4.36 -7.77 -0.20
C ASP A 337 3.19 -8.62 0.33
N HIS A 338 2.34 -9.17 -0.53
CA HIS A 338 1.09 -9.86 -0.11
C HIS A 338 1.08 -11.36 -0.42
N ASP A 339 2.21 -12.02 -0.22
CA ASP A 339 2.31 -13.47 -0.35
C ASP A 339 1.68 -14.21 0.85
N PRO A 340 1.34 -15.50 0.72
CA PRO A 340 0.86 -16.30 1.84
C PRO A 340 1.77 -16.29 3.08
N LYS A 341 3.10 -16.28 2.88
CA LYS A 341 4.09 -16.36 3.96
C LYS A 341 4.01 -15.16 4.90
N ARG A 342 3.76 -13.96 4.39
CA ARG A 342 3.51 -12.76 5.21
C ARG A 342 2.33 -12.98 6.15
N PHE A 343 1.21 -13.50 5.65
CA PHE A 343 0.00 -13.64 6.46
C PHE A 343 0.08 -14.77 7.49
N GLU A 344 1.06 -15.67 7.35
CA GLU A 344 1.45 -16.63 8.37
C GLU A 344 2.28 -16.01 9.51
N GLN A 345 2.95 -14.87 9.26
CA GLN A 345 3.82 -14.22 10.23
C GLN A 345 3.04 -13.66 11.39
N THR A 346 2.97 -14.39 12.51
CA THR A 346 2.20 -13.96 13.69
C THR A 346 2.78 -12.74 14.41
N TRP A 347 4.00 -12.31 14.10
CA TRP A 347 4.65 -11.18 14.77
C TRP A 347 4.21 -9.80 14.24
N LEU A 348 3.61 -9.73 13.03
CA LEU A 348 2.99 -8.52 12.47
C LEU A 348 1.70 -8.21 13.23
N ARG A 349 1.81 -7.48 14.34
CA ARG A 349 0.70 -7.11 15.23
C ARG A 349 1.00 -5.79 15.93
N PRO A 350 -0.01 -5.10 16.49
CA PRO A 350 0.23 -3.79 17.10
C PRO A 350 1.24 -3.80 18.25
N LYS A 351 1.15 -4.76 19.17
CA LYS A 351 2.04 -4.81 20.34
C LYS A 351 3.37 -5.49 20.01
N THR A 352 4.48 -4.79 20.21
CA THR A 352 5.82 -5.34 20.02
C THR A 352 6.33 -6.11 21.26
N ASP A 353 7.50 -6.73 21.13
CA ASP A 353 8.26 -7.30 22.25
C ASP A 353 9.05 -6.24 23.05
N ILE A 354 9.05 -4.98 22.61
CA ILE A 354 9.67 -3.84 23.30
C ILE A 354 8.56 -3.11 24.08
N GLU A 355 8.72 -3.01 25.41
CA GLU A 355 7.73 -2.33 26.24
C GLU A 355 7.56 -0.87 25.80
N GLY A 356 6.32 -0.37 25.75
CA GLY A 356 6.01 0.99 25.34
C GLY A 356 6.02 1.20 23.82
N LEU A 357 6.52 0.25 23.01
CA LEU A 357 6.55 0.37 21.55
C LEU A 357 5.41 -0.43 20.89
N TYR A 358 4.67 0.26 20.04
CA TYR A 358 3.59 -0.30 19.23
C TYR A 358 3.84 -0.01 17.75
N LEU A 359 3.31 -0.87 16.89
CA LEU A 359 3.28 -0.70 15.44
C LEU A 359 1.84 -0.42 15.00
N THR A 360 1.68 0.30 13.90
CA THR A 360 0.37 0.57 13.30
C THR A 360 0.45 0.64 11.77
N GLY A 361 -0.68 0.94 11.13
CA GLY A 361 -0.77 1.12 9.69
C GLY A 361 -0.76 -0.18 8.89
N GLN A 362 -0.39 -0.07 7.62
CA GLN A 362 -0.62 -1.11 6.62
C GLN A 362 0.16 -2.40 6.84
N ASP A 363 1.37 -2.32 7.40
CA ASP A 363 2.21 -3.51 7.63
C ASP A 363 1.58 -4.48 8.64
N ILE A 364 0.70 -3.97 9.50
CA ILE A 364 0.06 -4.74 10.57
C ILE A 364 -1.12 -5.56 10.11
N LEU A 365 -1.80 -5.13 9.04
CA LEU A 365 -2.92 -5.88 8.50
C LEU A 365 -2.76 -6.10 6.99
N THR A 366 -2.97 -5.05 6.21
CA THR A 366 -2.82 -5.08 4.75
C THR A 366 -2.72 -3.65 4.20
N CYS A 367 -2.41 -3.54 2.91
CA CYS A 367 -2.20 -2.29 2.19
C CYS A 367 -3.48 -1.44 2.04
N GLY A 368 -3.26 -0.22 1.54
CA GLY A 368 -4.32 0.70 1.17
C GLY A 368 -4.92 1.44 2.38
N VAL A 369 -5.73 2.45 2.07
CA VAL A 369 -6.32 3.36 3.06
C VAL A 369 -7.13 2.59 4.13
N VAL A 370 -7.95 1.63 3.70
CA VAL A 370 -8.78 0.83 4.61
C VAL A 370 -7.91 -0.09 5.47
N GLY A 371 -6.93 -0.77 4.88
CA GLY A 371 -6.02 -1.65 5.62
C GLY A 371 -5.23 -0.90 6.70
N ALA A 372 -4.69 0.27 6.35
CA ALA A 372 -3.99 1.15 7.28
C ALA A 372 -4.93 1.69 8.38
N MET A 373 -6.16 2.09 8.03
CA MET A 373 -7.16 2.56 8.99
C MET A 373 -7.52 1.47 10.01
N ILE A 374 -7.76 0.23 9.57
CA ILE A 374 -8.02 -0.88 10.49
C ILE A 374 -6.78 -1.18 11.34
N GLY A 375 -5.57 -1.12 10.78
CA GLY A 375 -4.33 -1.19 11.56
C GLY A 375 -4.27 -0.14 12.69
N GLY A 376 -4.69 1.09 12.40
CA GLY A 376 -4.89 2.17 13.37
C GLY A 376 -5.89 1.81 14.47
N ALA A 377 -7.08 1.34 14.09
CA ALA A 377 -8.12 0.92 15.03
C ALA A 377 -7.65 -0.23 15.93
N MET A 378 -7.02 -1.27 15.36
CA MET A 378 -6.45 -2.39 16.09
C MET A 378 -5.43 -1.92 17.13
N THR A 379 -4.60 -0.95 16.76
CA THR A 379 -3.56 -0.38 17.64
C THR A 379 -4.17 0.39 18.79
N ALA A 380 -5.12 1.28 18.51
CA ALA A 380 -5.83 2.06 19.52
C ALA A 380 -6.55 1.14 20.53
N ILE A 381 -7.19 0.07 20.05
CA ILE A 381 -7.86 -0.91 20.93
C ILE A 381 -6.84 -1.69 21.76
N ASN A 382 -5.70 -2.07 21.17
CA ASN A 382 -4.66 -2.78 21.90
C ASN A 382 -4.06 -1.93 23.03
N ILE A 383 -3.85 -0.64 22.79
CA ILE A 383 -3.36 0.32 23.78
C ILE A 383 -4.41 0.58 24.87
N GLY A 384 -5.66 0.82 24.48
CA GLY A 384 -6.74 1.11 25.43
C GLY A 384 -7.21 -0.11 26.25
N GLY A 385 -6.90 -1.33 25.80
CA GLY A 385 -7.26 -2.58 26.47
C GLY A 385 -8.78 -2.66 26.71
N VAL A 386 -9.18 -3.01 27.94
CA VAL A 386 -10.60 -3.12 28.33
C VAL A 386 -11.35 -1.79 28.15
N LYS A 387 -10.70 -0.64 28.34
CA LYS A 387 -11.34 0.67 28.17
C LYS A 387 -11.69 0.97 26.71
N ALA A 388 -11.06 0.28 25.76
CA ALA A 388 -11.37 0.42 24.34
C ALA A 388 -12.48 -0.52 23.86
N LEU A 389 -13.08 -1.35 24.71
CA LEU A 389 -14.20 -2.23 24.31
C LEU A 389 -15.39 -1.48 23.70
N PRO A 390 -15.82 -0.30 24.22
CA PRO A 390 -16.89 0.47 23.58
C PRO A 390 -16.50 0.94 22.17
N LEU A 391 -15.25 1.35 21.97
CA LEU A 391 -14.72 1.74 20.67
C LEU A 391 -14.68 0.54 19.72
N ALA A 392 -14.19 -0.61 20.19
CA ALA A 392 -14.16 -1.85 19.42
C ALA A 392 -15.57 -2.28 18.98
N LYS A 393 -16.56 -2.20 19.87
CA LYS A 393 -17.96 -2.49 19.53
C LYS A 393 -18.47 -1.56 18.44
N LYS A 394 -18.26 -0.24 18.58
CA LYS A 394 -18.71 0.74 17.59
C LYS A 394 -18.06 0.55 16.22
N ILE A 395 -16.79 0.15 16.17
CA ILE A 395 -16.06 -0.05 14.91
C ILE A 395 -16.44 -1.38 14.23
N PHE A 396 -16.52 -2.47 14.98
CA PHE A 396 -16.65 -3.81 14.41
C PHE A 396 -18.06 -4.39 14.41
N VAL A 397 -18.97 -3.84 15.23
CA VAL A 397 -20.34 -4.33 15.39
C VAL A 397 -21.37 -3.28 14.96
N GLY A 398 -21.05 -1.99 15.12
CA GLY A 398 -21.98 -0.86 14.94
C GLY A 398 -22.44 -0.32 16.28
#